data_AF-A0A2E9XD29-F1
#
_entry.id   AF-A0A2E9XD29-F1
#
_cell.length_a   1.000
_cell.length_b   1.000
_cell.length_c   1.000
_cell.angle_alpha   90.00
_cell.angle_beta   90.00
_cell.angle_gamma   90.00
#
_symmetry.space_group_name_H-M   'P 1'
#
loop_
_entity.id
_entity.type
_entity.pdbx_description
1 polymer ?
#
loop_
_entity_poly.entity_id
_entity_poly.type
_entity_poly.pdbx_seq_one_letter_code
_entity_poly.pdbx_strand_id
1 'polypeptide(L)' 'MRVAHEIMSECQHQMVALTLLPGDKGIFDVKVNGTLIYSKHATGRFPEPG' A
#
# COMPACT_ATOMS: atom_id res chain seq x y z
N MET A 1 8.77 -7.21 -3.34
CA MET A 1 7.87 -6.34 -2.57
C MET A 1 8.26 -4.88 -2.80
N ARG A 2 7.80 -4.26 -3.88
CA ARG A 2 8.28 -2.94 -4.33
C ARG A 2 7.62 -1.78 -3.57
N VAL A 3 6.29 -1.73 -3.56
CA VAL A 3 5.50 -0.63 -2.97
C VAL A 3 5.80 -0.43 -1.48
N ALA A 4 5.92 -1.51 -0.71
CA ALA A 4 6.23 -1.43 0.72
C ALA A 4 7.62 -0.82 0.98
N HIS A 5 8.59 -1.12 0.11
CA HIS A 5 9.93 -0.55 0.19
C HIS A 5 9.95 0.94 -0.18
N GLU A 6 9.23 1.32 -1.23
CA GLU A 6 9.08 2.73 -1.65
C GLU A 6 8.47 3.58 -0.53
N ILE A 7 7.34 3.12 0.05
CA ILE A 7 6.70 3.81 1.19
C ILE A 7 7.66 3.91 2.38
N MET A 8 8.41 2.85 2.70
CA MET A 8 9.36 2.89 3.80
C MET A 8 10.49 3.90 3.52
N SER A 9 11.04 3.91 2.30
CA SER A 9 12.14 4.82 1.94
C SER A 9 11.72 6.29 2.03
N GLU A 10 10.51 6.62 1.57
CA GLU A 10 10.05 8.00 1.46
C GLU A 10 9.36 8.51 2.73
N CYS A 11 8.64 7.65 3.45
CA CYS A 11 7.76 8.04 4.54
C CYS A 11 8.17 7.51 5.93
N GLN A 12 9.31 6.82 6.08
CA GLN A 12 9.75 6.24 7.37
C GLN A 12 9.74 7.24 8.55
N HIS A 13 10.05 8.52 8.31
CA HIS A 13 10.09 9.53 9.37
C HIS A 13 8.71 10.05 9.79
N GLN A 14 7.66 9.75 9.02
CA GLN A 14 6.30 10.24 9.22
C GLN A 14 5.32 9.12 9.62
N MET A 15 5.82 7.90 9.82
CA MET A 15 5.01 6.70 9.99
C MET A 15 5.44 5.93 11.22
N VAL A 16 4.45 5.49 12.02
CA VAL A 16 4.70 4.72 13.25
C VAL A 16 5.01 3.26 12.94
N ALA A 17 4.28 2.65 12.00
CA ALA A 17 4.45 1.25 11.63
C ALA A 17 3.84 0.96 10.26
N LEU A 18 4.50 0.08 9.49
CA LEU A 18 4.00 -0.47 8.22
C LEU A 18 3.65 -1.95 8.40
N THR A 19 2.41 -2.30 8.12
CA THR A 19 1.93 -3.68 8.25
C THR A 19 1.54 -4.23 6.89
N LEU A 20 2.01 -5.45 6.61
CA LEU A 20 1.64 -6.20 5.41
C LEU A 20 0.66 -7.27 5.82
N LEU A 21 -0.57 -7.14 5.34
CA LEU A 21 -1.64 -8.11 5.57
C LEU A 21 -1.75 -8.99 4.32
N PRO A 22 -1.52 -10.31 4.42
CA PRO A 22 -1.79 -11.23 3.32
C PRO A 22 -3.27 -11.13 2.92
N GLY A 23 -3.53 -10.72 1.68
CA GLY A 23 -4.87 -10.69 1.10
C GLY A 23 -5.23 -12.01 0.43
N ASP A 24 -6.52 -12.28 0.29
CA ASP A 24 -7.03 -13.39 -0.52
C ASP A 24 -7.30 -12.94 -1.98
N LYS A 25 -7.40 -13.87 -2.92
CA LYS A 25 -7.89 -13.67 -4.31
C LYS A 25 -7.25 -12.52 -5.11
N GLY A 26 -5.98 -12.19 -4.83
CA GLY A 26 -5.25 -11.17 -5.59
C GLY A 26 -5.64 -9.72 -5.25
N ILE A 27 -6.28 -9.50 -4.09
CA ILE A 27 -6.57 -8.17 -3.55
C ILE A 27 -5.26 -7.43 -3.30
N PHE A 28 -5.23 -6.16 -3.69
CA PHE A 28 -4.17 -5.23 -3.32
C PHE A 28 -4.79 -3.89 -2.95
N ASP A 29 -4.88 -3.66 -1.64
CA ASP A 29 -5.45 -2.44 -1.06
C ASP A 29 -4.41 -1.76 -0.18
N VAL A 30 -4.32 -0.43 -0.28
CA VAL A 30 -3.47 0.40 0.58
C VAL A 30 -4.37 1.27 1.44
N LYS A 31 -4.18 1.16 2.75
CA LYS A 31 -4.91 1.93 3.75
C LYS A 31 -3.95 2.74 4.60
N VAL A 32 -4.29 4.00 4.86
CA VAL A 32 -3.58 4.87 5.80
C VAL A 32 -4.54 5.17 6.94
N ASN A 33 -4.15 4.83 8.17
CA ASN A 33 -4.98 5.00 9.38
C ASN A 33 -6.41 4.43 9.20
N GLY A 34 -6.51 3.25 8.59
CA GLY A 34 -7.79 2.57 8.30
C GLY A 34 -8.56 3.10 7.08
N THR A 35 -8.15 4.23 6.50
CA THR A 35 -8.80 4.82 5.32
C THR A 35 -8.20 4.23 4.04
N LEU A 36 -9.06 3.69 3.16
CA LEU A 36 -8.65 3.16 1.86
C LEU A 36 -8.24 4.31 0.93
N ILE A 37 -6.96 4.34 0.56
CA ILE A 37 -6.40 5.35 -0.36
C ILE A 37 -6.11 4.79 -1.74
N TYR A 38 -5.98 3.46 -1.87
CA TYR A 38 -5.78 2.79 -3.14
C TYR A 38 -6.37 1.39 -3.12
N SER A 39 -7.00 0.97 -4.22
CA SER A 39 -7.39 -0.41 -4.44
C SER A 39 -7.16 -0.82 -5.89
N LYS A 40 -6.43 -1.92 -6.09
CA LYS A 40 -6.25 -2.54 -7.42
C LYS A 40 -7.58 -2.99 -8.03
N HIS A 41 -8.54 -3.41 -7.21
CA HIS A 41 -9.87 -3.77 -7.73
C HIS A 41 -10.59 -2.59 -8.34
N ALA A 42 -10.43 -1.39 -7.77
CA ALA A 42 -11.04 -0.17 -8.28
C ALA A 42 -10.31 0.37 -9.52
N THR A 43 -8.98 0.34 -9.54
CA THR A 43 -8.17 0.93 -10.62
C THR A 43 -7.87 -0.04 -11.76
N GLY A 44 -8.09 -1.34 -11.55
CA GLY A 44 -7.77 -2.41 -12.49
C GLY A 44 -6.26 -2.68 -12.68
N ARG A 45 -5.39 -1.99 -11.94
CA ARG A 45 -3.92 -2.11 -12.09
C ARG A 45 -3.19 -1.97 -10.75
N PHE A 46 -1.87 -2.23 -10.76
CA PHE A 46 -1.01 -1.90 -9.62
C PHE A 46 -0.69 -0.40 -9.61
N PRO A 47 -0.38 0.17 -8.43
CA PRO A 47 0.00 1.57 -8.36
C PRO A 47 1.31 1.78 -9.13
N GLU A 48 1.42 2.95 -9.77
CA GLU A 48 2.66 3.40 -10.40
C GLU A 48 3.49 4.21 -9.38
N PRO A 49 4.82 4.20 -9.49
CA PRO A 49 5.67 5.04 -8.66
C PRO A 49 5.45 6.53 -8.95
N GLY A 50 5.51 7.38 -7.93
CA GLY A 50 5.37 8.82 -8.07
C GLY A 50 5.55 9.56 -6.76
#